data_AF-A0A6V7IUT8-F1
#
_entry.id   AF-A0A6V7IUT8-F1
#
_cell.length_a   1.000
_cell.length_b   1.000
_cell.length_c   1.000
_cell.angle_alpha   90.00
_cell.angle_beta   90.00
_cell.angle_gamma   90.00
#
_symmetry.space_group_name_H-M   'P 1'
#
loop_
_entity.id
_entity.type
_entity.pdbx_description
1 polymer ?
#
loop_
_entity_poly.entity_id
_entity_poly.type
_entity_poly.pdbx_seq_one_letter_code
_entity_poly.pdbx_strand_id
1 'polypeptide(L)'
;NREKIEDALEKIDWHDLAKINAESRRTGIGEQGKPATLPPLSSSLKEKLYQVNGFNAALSDLIALNRSIPDIRHPDCRRKKYRKILDSVSIIVSFHNEHFTTLLRTCWSVVNRSPRELLEEIILVDDASTKVELKAKLDDYVAKHLPIVRIIRLPKRSGLIRGRLAGAKAAKAKVLVFLDSHTEANVNWLPPLLEPIAEDYRTCVCPFIDVIAYETFEYRAQDEGARGAFDWELYYKRLPLLPEDLKQPAEPFKSPVMAGGLFAISA
;
A
#
# COMPACT_ATOMS: atom_id res chain seq x y z
N ASN A 1 -16.26 -28.01 20.00
CA ASN A 1 -16.99 -27.23 18.96
C ASN A 1 -17.27 -25.79 19.40
N ARG A 2 -17.59 -25.53 20.68
CA ARG A 2 -17.76 -24.17 21.24
C ARG A 2 -16.42 -23.41 21.39
N GLU A 3 -15.37 -24.09 21.86
CA GLU A 3 -14.01 -23.53 21.94
C GLU A 3 -13.45 -23.06 20.59
N LYS A 4 -13.72 -23.78 19.49
CA LYS A 4 -13.31 -23.36 18.13
C LYS A 4 -14.03 -22.10 17.65
N ILE A 5 -15.24 -21.84 18.15
CA ILE A 5 -16.01 -20.63 17.81
C ILE A 5 -15.56 -19.46 18.69
N GLU A 6 -15.25 -19.71 19.97
CA GLU A 6 -14.71 -18.69 20.88
C GLU A 6 -13.32 -18.21 20.44
N ASP A 7 -12.42 -19.11 20.03
CA ASP A 7 -11.08 -18.76 19.51
C ASP A 7 -11.16 -18.00 18.16
N ALA A 8 -12.20 -18.26 17.35
CA ALA A 8 -12.45 -17.53 16.09
C ALA A 8 -12.95 -16.08 16.31
N LEU A 9 -13.49 -15.76 17.48
CA LEU A 9 -13.99 -14.43 17.84
C LEU A 9 -13.04 -13.67 18.77
N GLU A 10 -11.97 -14.30 19.25
CA GLU A 10 -10.93 -13.65 20.06
C GLU A 10 -10.28 -12.50 19.26
N LYS A 11 -10.22 -11.30 19.86
CA LYS A 11 -9.53 -10.15 19.29
C LYS A 11 -8.23 -9.85 20.03
N ILE A 12 -7.15 -9.66 19.27
CA ILE A 12 -5.83 -9.29 19.78
C ILE A 12 -5.41 -7.91 19.30
N ASP A 13 -4.41 -7.34 19.97
CA ASP A 13 -3.75 -6.13 19.52
C ASP A 13 -2.65 -6.49 18.52
N TRP A 14 -2.86 -6.10 17.25
CA TRP A 14 -1.90 -6.32 16.17
C TRP A 14 -0.86 -5.20 16.02
N HIS A 15 -0.87 -4.18 16.90
CA HIS A 15 0.13 -3.12 16.84
C HIS A 15 1.51 -3.62 17.28
N ASP A 16 2.48 -3.59 16.37
CA ASP A 16 3.90 -3.80 16.71
C ASP A 16 4.49 -2.54 17.37
N LEU A 17 4.27 -2.40 18.68
CA LEU A 17 4.74 -1.25 19.46
C LEU A 17 6.27 -1.12 19.45
N ALA A 18 7.01 -2.22 19.36
CA ALA A 18 8.47 -2.18 19.29
C ALA A 18 8.93 -1.54 17.96
N LYS A 19 8.33 -1.95 16.85
CA LYS A 19 8.59 -1.37 15.52
C LYS A 19 8.20 0.09 15.46
N ILE A 20 7.02 0.46 15.97
CA ILE A 20 6.55 1.86 16.02
C ILE A 20 7.55 2.74 16.78
N ASN A 21 8.01 2.27 17.94
CA ASN A 21 9.00 3.00 18.75
C ASN A 21 10.38 3.07 18.08
N ALA A 22 10.77 2.06 17.30
CA ALA A 22 12.01 2.11 16.53
C ALA A 22 11.90 3.09 15.36
N GLU A 23 10.77 3.09 14.64
CA GLU A 23 10.53 4.00 13.52
C GLU A 23 10.44 5.46 13.96
N SER A 24 9.86 5.76 15.13
CA SER A 24 9.76 7.14 15.65
C SER A 24 11.12 7.78 15.96
N ARG A 25 12.17 6.97 16.15
CA ARG A 25 13.55 7.43 16.42
C ARG A 25 14.39 7.58 15.15
N ARG A 26 13.88 7.17 13.98
CA ARG A 26 14.62 7.27 12.72
C ARG A 26 14.79 8.72 12.28
N THR A 27 15.98 9.02 11.79
CA THR A 27 16.40 10.33 11.29
C THR A 27 17.05 10.19 9.93
N GLY A 28 16.86 11.17 9.06
CA GLY A 28 17.38 11.13 7.69
C GLY A 28 16.47 11.88 6.73
N ILE A 29 16.87 11.91 5.46
CA ILE A 29 16.10 12.56 4.40
C ILE A 29 14.76 11.84 4.22
N GLY A 30 13.66 12.59 4.36
CA GLY A 30 12.30 12.08 4.17
C GLY A 30 11.78 11.16 5.28
N GLU A 31 12.53 10.94 6.35
CA GLU A 31 12.08 10.19 7.53
C GLU A 31 10.94 10.93 8.25
N GLN A 32 10.08 10.17 8.92
CA GLN A 32 8.82 10.64 9.50
C GLN A 32 7.89 11.29 8.46
N GLY A 33 8.04 10.93 7.18
CA GLY A 33 7.29 11.49 6.06
C GLY A 33 7.45 13.00 5.87
N LYS A 34 8.50 13.61 6.44
CA LYS A 34 8.74 15.05 6.31
C LYS A 34 9.10 15.41 4.86
N PRO A 35 8.75 16.63 4.39
CA PRO A 35 9.17 17.10 3.08
C PRO A 35 10.70 17.11 2.99
N ALA A 36 11.23 16.70 1.85
CA ALA A 36 12.64 16.74 1.54
C ALA A 36 12.89 17.54 0.25
N THR A 37 14.13 18.00 0.08
CA THR A 37 14.57 18.75 -1.10
C THR A 37 15.90 18.21 -1.61
N LEU A 38 16.14 18.39 -2.90
CA LEU A 38 17.43 18.05 -3.50
C LEU A 38 18.47 19.16 -3.26
N PRO A 39 19.76 18.82 -3.18
CA PRO A 39 20.84 19.80 -3.25
C PRO A 39 20.76 20.62 -4.55
N PRO A 40 21.08 21.94 -4.54
CA PRO A 40 20.91 22.84 -5.69
C PRO A 40 21.58 22.37 -7.00
N LEU A 41 22.71 21.66 -6.89
CA LEU A 41 23.48 21.13 -8.03
C LEU A 41 22.76 19.99 -8.79
N SER A 42 21.64 19.48 -8.27
CA SER A 42 20.92 18.33 -8.84
C SER A 42 19.79 18.70 -9.80
N SER A 43 19.68 19.99 -10.17
CA SER A 43 18.55 20.51 -10.95
C SER A 43 18.37 19.83 -12.32
N SER A 44 19.45 19.53 -13.03
CA SER A 44 19.38 18.86 -14.34
C SER A 44 18.93 17.39 -14.24
N LEU A 45 19.42 16.66 -13.22
CA LEU A 45 19.01 15.28 -12.96
C LEU A 45 17.54 15.21 -12.55
N LYS A 46 17.12 16.15 -11.69
CA LYS A 46 15.72 16.31 -11.29
C LYS A 46 14.83 16.46 -12.52
N GLU A 47 15.10 17.43 -13.39
CA GLU A 47 14.28 17.71 -14.56
C GLU A 47 14.18 16.51 -15.50
N LYS A 48 15.32 15.86 -15.79
CA LYS A 48 15.37 14.66 -16.64
C LYS A 48 14.52 13.51 -16.06
N LEU A 49 14.64 13.23 -14.77
CA LEU A 49 13.88 12.15 -14.14
C LEU A 49 12.41 12.51 -13.93
N TYR A 50 12.09 13.79 -13.75
CA TYR A 50 10.71 14.26 -13.63
C TYR A 50 9.94 14.07 -14.94
N GLN A 51 10.53 14.40 -16.08
CA GLN A 51 9.89 14.22 -17.39
C GLN A 51 9.52 12.76 -17.68
N VAL A 52 10.30 11.80 -17.17
CA VAL A 52 10.08 10.36 -17.40
C VAL A 52 9.02 9.78 -16.46
N ASN A 53 8.98 10.25 -15.21
CA ASN A 53 8.19 9.60 -14.15
C ASN A 53 6.97 10.41 -13.68
N GLY A 54 6.92 11.72 -13.97
CA GLY A 54 5.86 12.63 -13.49
C GLY A 54 6.03 13.11 -12.04
N PHE A 55 7.15 12.77 -11.40
CA PHE A 55 7.48 13.15 -10.03
C PHE A 55 9.00 13.24 -9.83
N ASN A 56 9.44 13.76 -8.69
CA ASN A 56 10.85 13.97 -8.35
C ASN A 56 11.59 12.64 -8.00
N ALA A 57 11.80 11.81 -9.01
CA ALA A 57 12.47 10.51 -8.87
C ALA A 57 13.94 10.64 -8.40
N ALA A 58 14.62 11.74 -8.71
CA ALA A 58 15.95 12.05 -8.18
C ALA A 58 15.95 12.14 -6.65
N LEU A 59 14.90 12.76 -6.06
CA LEU A 59 14.74 12.82 -4.61
C LEU A 59 14.37 11.46 -4.02
N SER A 60 13.52 10.68 -4.70
CA SER A 60 13.20 9.30 -4.28
C SER A 60 14.47 8.48 -4.07
N ASP A 61 15.45 8.61 -4.96
CA ASP A 61 16.70 7.84 -4.88
C ASP A 61 17.54 8.15 -3.63
N LEU A 62 17.37 9.34 -3.04
CA LEU A 62 18.04 9.73 -1.79
C LEU A 62 17.27 9.33 -0.53
N ILE A 63 15.96 9.11 -0.63
CA ILE A 63 15.12 8.72 0.50
C ILE A 63 15.27 7.22 0.73
N ALA A 64 15.49 6.81 1.99
CA ALA A 64 15.67 5.42 2.37
C ALA A 64 14.45 4.54 1.99
N LEU A 65 14.67 3.41 1.30
CA LEU A 65 13.61 2.48 0.84
C LEU A 65 12.68 1.99 1.96
N ASN A 66 13.14 2.06 3.20
CA ASN A 66 12.40 1.67 4.40
C ASN A 66 12.16 2.86 5.35
N ARG A 67 12.09 4.09 4.83
CA ARG A 67 11.85 5.29 5.65
C ARG A 67 10.64 5.14 6.56
N SER A 68 10.67 5.75 7.74
CA SER A 68 9.49 5.91 8.59
C SER A 68 8.54 6.95 8.00
N ILE A 69 7.25 6.75 8.26
CA ILE A 69 6.17 7.68 7.92
C ILE A 69 5.34 7.97 9.18
N PRO A 70 4.66 9.13 9.26
CA PRO A 70 3.96 9.52 10.48
C PRO A 70 2.67 8.70 10.64
N ASP A 71 2.35 8.35 11.89
CA ASP A 71 1.05 7.78 12.24
C ASP A 71 -0.01 8.90 12.32
N ILE A 72 -0.64 9.16 11.18
CA ILE A 72 -1.70 10.17 11.01
C ILE A 72 -3.12 9.59 11.17
N ARG A 73 -3.25 8.32 11.60
CA ARG A 73 -4.55 7.69 11.81
C ARG A 73 -5.31 8.41 12.93
N HIS A 74 -6.64 8.30 12.92
CA HIS A 74 -7.47 8.77 14.02
C HIS A 74 -6.99 8.15 15.36
N PRO A 75 -6.95 8.90 16.48
CA PRO A 75 -6.44 8.38 17.76
C PRO A 75 -7.11 7.09 18.23
N ASP A 76 -8.39 6.90 17.92
CA ASP A 76 -9.12 5.67 18.27
C ASP A 76 -8.58 4.42 17.58
N CYS A 77 -8.00 4.54 16.38
CA CYS A 77 -7.40 3.41 15.65
C CYS A 77 -6.27 2.75 16.44
N ARG A 78 -5.56 3.51 17.30
CA ARG A 78 -4.45 2.99 18.12
C ARG A 78 -4.91 2.06 19.24
N ARG A 79 -6.21 2.06 19.56
CA ARG A 79 -6.82 1.19 20.58
C ARG A 79 -7.60 0.02 19.98
N LYS A 80 -7.72 -0.03 18.64
CA LYS A 80 -8.46 -1.07 17.95
C LYS A 80 -7.73 -2.41 18.04
N LYS A 81 -8.52 -3.45 18.31
CA LYS A 81 -8.13 -4.85 18.26
C LYS A 81 -8.92 -5.53 17.15
N TYR A 82 -8.32 -6.54 16.54
CA TYR A 82 -8.91 -7.29 15.43
C TYR A 82 -8.83 -8.78 15.75
N ARG A 83 -9.65 -9.59 15.07
CA ARG A 83 -9.61 -11.06 15.18
C ARG A 83 -8.18 -11.57 15.15
N LYS A 84 -7.91 -12.52 16.05
CA LYS A 84 -6.65 -13.26 16.12
C LYS A 84 -6.43 -14.16 14.92
N ILE A 85 -7.52 -14.76 14.41
CA ILE A 85 -7.51 -15.61 13.23
C ILE A 85 -8.00 -14.78 12.05
N LEU A 86 -7.07 -14.41 11.18
CA LEU A 86 -7.32 -13.73 9.90
C LEU A 86 -6.70 -14.56 8.78
N ASP A 87 -7.31 -14.54 7.60
CA ASP A 87 -6.76 -15.24 6.44
C ASP A 87 -5.50 -14.54 5.91
N SER A 88 -4.56 -15.33 5.37
CA SER A 88 -3.37 -14.78 4.72
C SER A 88 -3.70 -14.06 3.40
N VAL A 89 -2.79 -13.20 2.96
CA VAL A 89 -2.97 -12.34 1.79
C VAL A 89 -1.89 -12.52 0.74
N SER A 90 -2.30 -12.42 -0.53
CA SER A 90 -1.41 -12.21 -1.66
C SER A 90 -1.50 -10.75 -2.08
N ILE A 91 -0.41 -10.02 -1.94
CA ILE A 91 -0.33 -8.61 -2.36
C ILE A 91 0.02 -8.56 -3.85
N ILE A 92 -0.77 -7.86 -4.66
CA ILE A 92 -0.58 -7.76 -6.11
C ILE A 92 -0.25 -6.32 -6.47
N VAL A 93 0.93 -6.12 -7.06
CA VAL A 93 1.42 -4.83 -7.52
C VAL A 93 1.71 -4.91 -9.01
N SER A 94 0.83 -4.33 -9.83
CA SER A 94 1.07 -4.23 -11.27
C SER A 94 1.86 -2.97 -11.58
N PHE A 95 2.89 -3.07 -12.42
CA PHE A 95 3.74 -1.93 -12.75
C PHE A 95 4.14 -1.94 -14.24
N HIS A 96 4.39 -0.76 -14.79
CA HIS A 96 4.98 -0.60 -16.10
C HIS A 96 5.91 0.62 -16.08
N ASN A 97 7.19 0.41 -16.39
CA ASN A 97 8.20 1.47 -16.39
C ASN A 97 8.20 2.32 -15.11
N GLU A 98 7.87 1.71 -13.96
CA GLU A 98 7.91 2.37 -12.66
C GLU A 98 9.35 2.78 -12.30
N HIS A 99 9.51 3.79 -11.44
CA HIS A 99 10.84 4.14 -10.93
C HIS A 99 11.34 3.07 -9.95
N PHE A 100 12.63 2.74 -10.02
CA PHE A 100 13.18 1.60 -9.28
C PHE A 100 13.00 1.73 -7.76
N THR A 101 13.26 2.92 -7.21
CA THR A 101 13.19 3.13 -5.77
C THR A 101 11.77 3.28 -5.24
N THR A 102 10.81 3.77 -6.02
CA THR A 102 9.39 3.81 -5.61
C THR A 102 8.78 2.41 -5.57
N LEU A 103 9.08 1.58 -6.57
CA LEU A 103 8.66 0.17 -6.60
C LEU A 103 9.20 -0.61 -5.40
N LEU A 104 10.50 -0.48 -5.11
CA LEU A 104 11.10 -1.16 -3.98
C LEU A 104 10.60 -0.63 -2.63
N ARG A 105 10.35 0.67 -2.50
CA ARG A 105 9.78 1.27 -1.28
C ARG A 105 8.37 0.75 -1.01
N THR A 106 7.58 0.52 -2.06
CA THR A 106 6.29 -0.18 -1.96
C THR A 106 6.47 -1.56 -1.33
N CYS A 107 7.35 -2.38 -1.90
CA CYS A 107 7.62 -3.73 -1.39
C CYS A 107 8.11 -3.72 0.07
N TRP A 108 9.08 -2.84 0.38
CA TRP A 108 9.64 -2.72 1.73
C TRP A 108 8.60 -2.23 2.74
N SER A 109 7.71 -1.31 2.36
CA SER A 109 6.64 -0.86 3.26
C SER A 109 5.70 -2.01 3.65
N VAL A 110 5.31 -2.83 2.67
CA VAL A 110 4.48 -4.02 2.88
C VAL A 110 5.21 -5.03 3.75
N VAL A 111 6.44 -5.40 3.42
CA VAL A 111 7.23 -6.39 4.19
C VAL A 111 7.47 -5.92 5.63
N ASN A 112 7.76 -4.63 5.84
CA ASN A 112 8.13 -4.13 7.17
C ASN A 112 6.94 -3.83 8.09
N ARG A 113 5.72 -3.67 7.54
CA ARG A 113 4.54 -3.21 8.30
C ARG A 113 3.33 -4.14 8.20
N SER A 114 3.49 -5.29 7.57
CA SER A 114 2.49 -6.36 7.59
C SER A 114 2.91 -7.45 8.59
N PRO A 115 2.01 -7.96 9.43
CA PRO A 115 2.30 -9.13 10.26
C PRO A 115 2.76 -10.31 9.40
N ARG A 116 3.85 -10.96 9.79
CA ARG A 116 4.50 -11.98 8.97
C ARG A 116 3.58 -13.18 8.71
N GLU A 117 2.77 -13.56 9.68
CA GLU A 117 1.81 -14.67 9.55
C GLU A 117 0.66 -14.38 8.59
N LEU A 118 0.37 -13.10 8.29
CA LEU A 118 -0.71 -12.73 7.37
C LEU A 118 -0.21 -12.56 5.93
N LEU A 119 1.09 -12.35 5.71
CA LEU A 119 1.65 -12.09 4.39
C LEU A 119 2.14 -13.39 3.74
N GLU A 120 1.39 -13.90 2.76
CA GLU A 120 1.76 -15.13 2.02
C GLU A 120 2.82 -14.83 0.95
N GLU A 121 2.55 -13.84 0.09
CA GLU A 121 3.44 -13.45 -1.01
C GLU A 121 3.16 -12.03 -1.48
N ILE A 122 4.16 -11.43 -2.13
CA ILE A 122 3.99 -10.20 -2.90
C ILE A 122 4.27 -10.52 -4.37
N ILE A 123 3.31 -10.25 -5.24
CA ILE A 123 3.38 -10.53 -6.67
C ILE A 123 3.56 -9.21 -7.41
N LEU A 124 4.76 -8.98 -7.94
CA LEU A 124 5.04 -7.89 -8.85
C LEU A 124 4.72 -8.32 -10.28
N VAL A 125 3.76 -7.67 -10.91
CA VAL A 125 3.39 -7.94 -12.31
C VAL A 125 3.99 -6.87 -13.22
N ASP A 126 5.08 -7.22 -13.91
CA ASP A 126 5.71 -6.39 -14.93
C ASP A 126 4.88 -6.44 -16.23
N ASP A 127 4.13 -5.37 -16.49
CA ASP A 127 3.33 -5.19 -17.70
C ASP A 127 4.21 -4.73 -18.88
N ALA A 128 5.19 -5.57 -19.25
CA ALA A 128 6.13 -5.35 -20.36
C ALA A 128 6.90 -4.01 -20.29
N SER A 129 7.52 -3.73 -19.14
CA SER A 129 8.42 -2.58 -18.97
C SER A 129 9.61 -2.63 -19.94
N THR A 130 10.08 -1.48 -20.38
CA THR A 130 11.25 -1.31 -21.26
C THR A 130 12.50 -0.80 -20.52
N LYS A 131 12.35 -0.25 -19.31
CA LYS A 131 13.46 0.17 -18.45
C LYS A 131 14.37 -1.01 -18.09
N VAL A 132 15.68 -0.85 -18.30
CA VAL A 132 16.69 -1.92 -18.13
C VAL A 132 16.83 -2.31 -16.65
N GLU A 133 16.73 -1.33 -15.75
CA GLU A 133 16.81 -1.52 -14.31
C GLU A 133 15.67 -2.38 -13.73
N LEU A 134 14.54 -2.51 -14.46
CA LEU A 134 13.41 -3.36 -14.07
C LEU A 134 13.54 -4.80 -14.57
N LYS A 135 14.66 -5.16 -15.22
CA LYS A 135 14.97 -6.51 -15.72
C LYS A 135 15.87 -7.24 -14.72
N ALA A 136 17.04 -7.69 -15.15
CA ALA A 136 17.97 -8.48 -14.33
C ALA A 136 18.27 -7.82 -12.98
N LYS A 137 18.50 -6.50 -12.95
CA LYS A 137 18.77 -5.76 -11.69
C LYS A 137 17.63 -5.90 -10.67
N LEU A 138 16.37 -5.86 -11.10
CA LEU A 138 15.22 -6.04 -10.21
C LEU A 138 15.11 -7.50 -9.76
N ASP A 139 15.30 -8.46 -10.68
CA ASP A 139 15.29 -9.89 -10.37
C ASP A 139 16.33 -10.24 -9.29
N ASP A 140 17.57 -9.78 -9.49
CA ASP A 140 18.68 -9.99 -8.56
C ASP A 140 18.42 -9.32 -7.20
N TYR A 141 17.90 -8.09 -7.20
CA TYR A 141 17.59 -7.39 -5.96
C TYR A 141 16.51 -8.12 -5.16
N VAL A 142 15.42 -8.52 -5.82
CA VAL A 142 14.31 -9.23 -5.19
C VAL A 142 14.76 -10.58 -4.65
N ALA A 143 15.47 -11.37 -5.45
CA ALA A 143 15.98 -12.67 -5.03
C ALA A 143 16.91 -12.57 -3.81
N LYS A 144 17.73 -11.52 -3.74
CA LYS A 144 18.70 -11.32 -2.66
C LYS A 144 18.09 -10.72 -1.38
N HIS A 145 17.14 -9.79 -1.50
CA HIS A 145 16.71 -8.95 -0.38
C HIS A 145 15.24 -9.14 0.02
N LEU A 146 14.39 -9.65 -0.87
CA LEU A 146 12.95 -9.75 -0.67
C LEU A 146 12.45 -11.14 -1.12
N PRO A 147 12.84 -12.23 -0.43
CA PRO A 147 12.53 -13.60 -0.87
C PRO A 147 11.02 -13.93 -0.91
N ILE A 148 10.19 -13.12 -0.24
CA ILE A 148 8.72 -13.24 -0.27
C ILE A 148 8.09 -12.62 -1.54
N VAL A 149 8.87 -11.87 -2.32
CA VAL A 149 8.42 -11.20 -3.53
C VAL A 149 8.69 -12.10 -4.74
N ARG A 150 7.67 -12.26 -5.59
CA ARG A 150 7.72 -12.99 -6.85
C ARG A 150 7.38 -12.07 -8.00
N ILE A 151 8.15 -12.15 -9.09
CA ILE A 151 7.93 -11.32 -10.28
C ILE A 151 7.26 -12.16 -11.38
N ILE A 152 6.19 -11.63 -11.96
CA ILE A 152 5.53 -12.16 -13.16
C ILE A 152 5.77 -11.16 -14.29
N ARG A 153 6.34 -11.61 -15.41
CA ARG A 153 6.59 -10.76 -16.58
C ARG A 153 5.60 -11.05 -17.70
N LEU A 154 4.81 -10.06 -18.08
CA LEU A 154 3.92 -10.18 -19.22
C LEU A 154 4.69 -10.02 -20.53
N PRO A 155 4.41 -10.84 -21.56
CA PRO A 155 5.17 -10.82 -22.81
C PRO A 155 4.90 -9.58 -23.67
N LYS A 156 3.78 -8.89 -23.44
CA LYS A 156 3.39 -7.68 -24.16
C LYS A 156 2.62 -6.74 -23.25
N ARG A 157 2.61 -5.45 -23.62
CA ARG A 157 1.86 -4.43 -22.90
C ARG A 157 0.36 -4.74 -22.98
N SER A 158 -0.22 -5.07 -21.83
CA SER A 158 -1.58 -5.57 -21.69
C SER A 158 -2.50 -4.58 -20.95
N GLY A 159 -1.92 -3.64 -20.20
CA GLY A 159 -2.60 -2.61 -19.43
C GLY A 159 -2.84 -3.01 -17.97
N LEU A 160 -3.02 -2.01 -17.11
CA LEU A 160 -3.16 -2.15 -15.64
C LEU A 160 -4.17 -3.24 -15.24
N ILE A 161 -5.35 -3.24 -15.85
CA ILE A 161 -6.43 -4.19 -15.53
C ILE A 161 -5.97 -5.63 -15.78
N ARG A 162 -5.38 -5.91 -16.95
CA ARG A 162 -4.91 -7.27 -17.29
C ARG A 162 -3.68 -7.67 -16.47
N GLY A 163 -2.83 -6.71 -16.11
CA GLY A 163 -1.74 -6.92 -15.15
C GLY A 163 -2.26 -7.39 -13.79
N ARG A 164 -3.23 -6.69 -13.21
CA ARG A 164 -3.88 -7.09 -11.97
C ARG A 164 -4.55 -8.46 -12.06
N LEU A 165 -5.26 -8.75 -13.16
CA LEU A 165 -5.86 -10.06 -13.38
C LEU A 165 -4.83 -11.19 -13.48
N ALA A 166 -3.67 -10.94 -14.11
CA ALA A 166 -2.58 -11.92 -14.17
C ALA A 166 -2.00 -12.22 -12.78
N GLY A 167 -1.84 -11.18 -11.94
CA GLY A 167 -1.45 -11.34 -10.55
C GLY A 167 -2.48 -12.13 -9.74
N ALA A 168 -3.76 -11.76 -9.86
CA ALA A 168 -4.88 -12.42 -9.17
C ALA A 168 -4.97 -13.90 -9.52
N LYS A 169 -4.85 -14.25 -10.81
CA LYS A 169 -4.85 -15.65 -11.27
C LYS A 169 -3.69 -16.47 -10.71
N ALA A 170 -2.58 -15.83 -10.39
CA ALA A 170 -1.37 -16.48 -9.89
C ALA A 170 -1.24 -16.46 -8.36
N ALA A 171 -2.15 -15.79 -7.66
CA ALA A 171 -2.15 -15.68 -6.21
C ALA A 171 -2.51 -16.99 -5.53
N LYS A 172 -1.91 -17.24 -4.36
CA LYS A 172 -2.13 -18.47 -3.58
C LYS A 172 -2.99 -18.26 -2.34
N ALA A 173 -3.07 -17.03 -1.83
CA ALA A 173 -3.78 -16.73 -0.61
C ALA A 173 -5.29 -16.55 -0.84
N LYS A 174 -6.08 -16.62 0.24
CA LYS A 174 -7.55 -16.50 0.19
C LYS A 174 -8.04 -15.07 0.03
N VAL A 175 -7.21 -14.08 0.37
CA VAL A 175 -7.54 -12.67 0.22
C VAL A 175 -6.50 -12.03 -0.69
N LEU A 176 -6.99 -11.28 -1.67
CA LEU A 176 -6.19 -10.52 -2.62
C LEU A 176 -6.16 -9.07 -2.17
N VAL A 177 -4.96 -8.48 -2.09
CA VAL A 177 -4.80 -7.05 -1.84
C VAL A 177 -4.08 -6.43 -3.02
N PHE A 178 -4.72 -5.47 -3.68
CA PHE A 178 -4.13 -4.75 -4.79
C PHE A 178 -3.51 -3.45 -4.29
N LEU A 179 -2.28 -3.17 -4.71
CA LEU A 179 -1.59 -1.92 -4.45
C LEU A 179 -1.00 -1.37 -5.75
N ASP A 180 -0.88 -0.04 -5.83
CA ASP A 180 -0.09 0.61 -6.89
C ASP A 180 1.40 0.58 -6.56
N SER A 181 2.23 0.66 -7.60
CA SER A 181 3.69 0.45 -7.53
C SER A 181 4.49 1.60 -6.91
N HIS A 182 3.82 2.58 -6.33
CA HIS A 182 4.38 3.78 -5.71
C HIS A 182 3.58 4.13 -4.45
N THR A 183 3.39 3.16 -3.58
CA THR A 183 2.66 3.31 -2.31
C THR A 183 3.57 3.04 -1.11
N GLU A 184 3.19 3.55 0.05
CA GLU A 184 3.87 3.25 1.31
C GLU A 184 2.81 2.88 2.35
N ALA A 185 2.69 1.60 2.68
CA ALA A 185 1.79 1.13 3.72
C ALA A 185 2.16 1.76 5.06
N ASN A 186 1.16 2.18 5.83
CA ASN A 186 1.33 2.76 7.16
C ASN A 186 1.19 1.70 8.26
N VAL A 187 1.41 2.12 9.51
CA VAL A 187 1.40 1.24 10.68
C VAL A 187 0.06 0.51 10.83
N ASN A 188 0.14 -0.80 11.08
CA ASN A 188 -1.01 -1.68 11.35
C ASN A 188 -2.13 -1.58 10.30
N TRP A 189 -1.75 -1.46 9.02
CA TRP A 189 -2.69 -1.26 7.92
C TRP A 189 -3.47 -2.53 7.53
N LEU A 190 -2.88 -3.71 7.70
CA LEU A 190 -3.41 -4.94 7.11
C LEU A 190 -4.56 -5.56 7.92
N PRO A 191 -4.45 -5.78 9.25
CA PRO A 191 -5.54 -6.37 10.04
C PRO A 191 -6.92 -5.67 9.90
N PRO A 192 -7.03 -4.31 9.90
CA PRO A 192 -8.31 -3.65 9.67
C PRO A 192 -8.91 -3.88 8.28
N LEU A 193 -8.10 -4.21 7.27
CA LEU A 193 -8.62 -4.56 5.94
C LEU A 193 -9.19 -5.97 5.90
N LEU A 194 -8.69 -6.87 6.75
CA LEU A 194 -9.05 -8.29 6.72
C LEU A 194 -10.23 -8.64 7.60
N GLU A 195 -10.41 -7.97 8.74
CA GLU A 195 -11.51 -8.28 9.65
C GLU A 195 -12.90 -8.16 8.99
N PRO A 196 -13.22 -7.10 8.20
CA PRO A 196 -14.53 -7.02 7.53
C PRO A 196 -14.74 -8.13 6.47
N ILE A 197 -13.67 -8.60 5.83
CA ILE A 197 -13.71 -9.71 4.85
C ILE A 197 -13.91 -11.04 5.58
N ALA A 198 -13.28 -11.22 6.74
CA ALA A 198 -13.49 -12.38 7.61
C ALA A 198 -14.89 -12.41 8.23
N GLU A 199 -15.55 -11.26 8.34
CA GLU A 199 -16.96 -11.14 8.76
C GLU A 199 -17.93 -11.46 7.62
N ASP A 200 -17.69 -10.91 6.43
CA ASP A 200 -18.43 -11.22 5.22
C ASP A 200 -17.49 -11.23 4.00
N TYR A 201 -17.24 -12.41 3.45
CA TYR A 201 -16.34 -12.61 2.31
C TYR A 201 -16.78 -11.86 1.03
N ARG A 202 -18.03 -11.39 0.98
CA ARG A 202 -18.54 -10.56 -0.12
C ARG A 202 -18.15 -9.08 0.01
N THR A 203 -17.55 -8.70 1.13
CA THR A 203 -17.08 -7.33 1.37
C THR A 203 -15.77 -7.07 0.65
N CYS A 204 -15.70 -5.95 -0.07
CA CYS A 204 -14.45 -5.38 -0.56
C CYS A 204 -14.08 -4.19 0.31
N VAL A 205 -12.84 -4.15 0.81
CA VAL A 205 -12.40 -3.12 1.75
C VAL A 205 -11.33 -2.24 1.09
N CYS A 206 -11.43 -0.93 1.28
CA CYS A 206 -10.44 0.03 0.79
C CYS A 206 -9.79 0.74 1.98
N PRO A 207 -8.45 0.89 1.99
CA PRO A 207 -7.80 1.76 2.97
C PRO A 207 -8.08 3.24 2.64
N PHE A 208 -7.78 4.12 3.57
CA PHE A 208 -7.59 5.53 3.23
C PHE A 208 -6.35 5.67 2.34
N ILE A 209 -6.44 6.54 1.34
CA ILE A 209 -5.37 6.77 0.37
C ILE A 209 -4.79 8.15 0.66
N ASP A 210 -3.67 8.16 1.36
CA ASP A 210 -2.95 9.38 1.70
C ASP A 210 -2.07 9.86 0.53
N VAL A 211 -1.62 11.11 0.62
CA VAL A 211 -0.81 11.75 -0.42
C VAL A 211 0.66 11.63 -0.06
N ILE A 212 1.44 11.08 -1.00
CA ILE A 212 2.89 11.30 -1.07
C ILE A 212 3.12 12.42 -2.09
N ALA A 213 3.63 13.56 -1.65
CA ALA A 213 3.83 14.71 -2.51
C ALA A 213 4.85 14.38 -3.62
N TYR A 214 4.47 14.57 -4.88
CA TYR A 214 5.28 14.22 -6.04
C TYR A 214 6.63 14.98 -6.09
N GLU A 215 6.71 16.14 -5.44
CA GLU A 215 7.88 17.02 -5.47
C GLU A 215 8.83 16.81 -4.29
N THR A 216 8.27 16.70 -3.07
CA THR A 216 9.02 16.70 -1.80
C THR A 216 8.97 15.37 -1.06
N PHE A 217 8.15 14.42 -1.53
CA PHE A 217 7.87 13.13 -0.88
C PHE A 217 7.29 13.25 0.54
N GLU A 218 6.74 14.41 0.89
CA GLU A 218 5.97 14.59 2.13
C GLU A 218 4.78 13.62 2.15
N TYR A 219 4.60 12.93 3.27
CA TYR A 219 3.44 12.08 3.53
C TYR A 219 2.42 12.85 4.34
N ARG A 220 1.20 13.01 3.81
CA ARG A 220 0.11 13.74 4.46
C ARG A 220 -1.25 13.14 4.14
N ALA A 221 -2.19 13.32 5.06
CA ALA A 221 -3.58 12.94 4.83
C ALA A 221 -4.11 13.63 3.56
N GLN A 222 -4.91 12.91 2.77
CA GLN A 222 -5.74 13.58 1.76
C GLN A 222 -6.88 14.37 2.45
N ASP A 223 -7.46 13.76 3.51
CA ASP A 223 -8.58 14.22 4.33
C ASP A 223 -8.85 13.21 5.46
N GLU A 224 -9.94 13.41 6.20
CA GLU A 224 -10.39 12.56 7.31
C GLU A 224 -11.32 11.40 6.86
N GLY A 225 -11.37 11.10 5.56
CA GLY A 225 -12.25 10.11 4.96
C GLY A 225 -13.30 10.76 4.05
N ALA A 226 -13.58 10.10 2.92
CA ALA A 226 -14.64 10.50 2.01
C ALA A 226 -15.26 9.28 1.31
N ARG A 227 -16.47 9.47 0.79
CA ARG A 227 -17.20 8.46 0.03
C ARG A 227 -16.96 8.67 -1.46
N GLY A 228 -16.48 7.66 -2.17
CA GLY A 228 -16.27 7.76 -3.61
C GLY A 228 -17.59 7.82 -4.39
N ALA A 229 -17.58 8.60 -5.46
CA ALA A 229 -18.68 8.79 -6.40
C ALA A 229 -18.12 9.08 -7.80
N PHE A 230 -18.99 9.45 -8.74
CA PHE A 230 -18.59 9.98 -10.05
C PHE A 230 -19.59 11.05 -10.51
N ASP A 231 -19.16 11.94 -11.40
CA ASP A 231 -20.07 12.79 -12.17
C ASP A 231 -20.59 12.06 -13.42
N TRP A 232 -21.53 12.66 -14.15
CA TRP A 232 -22.12 12.04 -15.34
C TRP A 232 -21.16 11.90 -16.54
N GLU A 233 -19.96 12.44 -16.43
CA GLU A 233 -18.86 12.22 -17.37
C GLU A 233 -17.92 11.09 -16.92
N LEU A 234 -18.29 10.39 -15.83
CA LEU A 234 -17.56 9.28 -15.20
C LEU A 234 -16.21 9.68 -14.60
N TYR A 235 -15.98 10.96 -14.29
CA TYR A 235 -14.84 11.36 -13.48
C TYR A 235 -15.10 11.03 -12.02
N TYR A 236 -14.15 10.34 -11.39
CA TYR A 236 -14.19 10.04 -9.96
C TYR A 236 -14.33 11.32 -9.14
N LYS A 237 -15.27 11.31 -8.20
CA LYS A 237 -15.51 12.38 -7.23
C LYS A 237 -15.50 11.82 -5.82
N ARG A 238 -15.40 12.72 -4.85
CA ARG A 238 -15.39 12.40 -3.43
C ARG A 238 -16.49 13.22 -2.77
N LEU A 239 -17.41 12.53 -2.12
CA LEU A 239 -18.50 13.11 -1.34
C LEU A 239 -18.11 13.07 0.14
N PRO A 240 -18.60 14.03 0.96
CA PRO A 240 -18.38 13.98 2.40
C PRO A 240 -18.96 12.68 3.01
N LEU A 241 -18.41 12.30 4.16
CA LEU A 241 -18.96 11.23 5.00
C LEU A 241 -20.40 11.57 5.44
N LEU A 242 -21.18 10.54 5.76
CA LEU A 242 -22.51 10.74 6.34
C LEU A 242 -22.39 11.18 7.81
N PRO A 243 -23.39 11.91 8.36
CA PRO A 243 -23.37 12.33 9.76
C PRO A 243 -23.19 11.20 10.77
N GLU A 244 -23.64 9.99 10.45
CA GLU A 244 -23.49 8.81 11.29
C GLU A 244 -22.05 8.29 11.30
N ASP A 245 -21.39 8.30 10.14
CA ASP A 245 -19.99 7.87 9.99
C ASP A 245 -19.04 8.85 10.68
N LEU A 246 -19.35 10.15 10.64
CA LEU A 246 -18.58 11.19 11.34
C LEU A 246 -18.57 11.01 12.87
N LYS A 247 -19.58 10.34 13.43
CA LYS A 247 -19.63 10.02 14.88
C LYS A 247 -18.73 8.84 15.25
N GLN A 248 -18.29 8.06 14.26
CA GLN A 248 -17.50 6.84 14.44
C GLN A 248 -16.29 6.82 13.47
N PRO A 249 -15.37 7.80 13.56
CA PRO A 249 -14.33 8.04 12.56
C PRO A 249 -13.29 6.90 12.42
N ALA A 250 -13.25 5.96 13.36
CA ALA A 250 -12.37 4.80 13.33
C ALA A 250 -13.09 3.49 12.96
N GLU A 251 -14.38 3.54 12.65
CA GLU A 251 -15.11 2.39 12.11
C GLU A 251 -15.14 2.42 10.58
N PRO A 252 -15.19 1.25 9.91
CA PRO A 252 -15.45 1.19 8.48
C PRO A 252 -16.80 1.83 8.12
N PHE A 253 -16.85 2.56 7.00
CA PHE A 253 -18.07 3.12 6.43
C PHE A 253 -18.28 2.66 4.99
N LYS A 254 -19.53 2.79 4.50
CA LYS A 254 -19.88 2.36 3.14
C LYS A 254 -19.51 3.43 2.11
N SER A 255 -18.69 3.04 1.14
CA SER A 255 -18.37 3.86 -0.04
C SER A 255 -19.05 3.29 -1.29
N PRO A 256 -19.84 4.09 -2.05
CA PRO A 256 -20.46 3.62 -3.28
C PRO A 256 -19.46 3.21 -4.36
N VAL A 257 -18.34 3.94 -4.46
CA VAL A 257 -17.30 3.75 -5.48
C VAL A 257 -15.94 3.75 -4.79
N MET A 258 -15.05 2.84 -5.19
CA MET A 258 -13.64 2.87 -4.77
C MET A 258 -12.82 3.73 -5.73
N ALA A 259 -11.72 4.31 -5.27
CA ALA A 259 -10.76 4.98 -6.17
C ALA A 259 -10.15 4.00 -7.20
N GLY A 260 -10.06 2.72 -6.83
CA GLY A 260 -9.66 1.62 -7.70
C GLY A 260 -8.21 1.17 -7.52
N GLY A 261 -7.30 2.06 -7.10
CA GLY A 261 -5.88 1.77 -6.86
C GLY A 261 -5.64 0.66 -5.84
N LEU A 262 -6.20 0.85 -4.65
CA LEU A 262 -5.87 0.10 -3.45
C LEU A 262 -7.14 -0.51 -2.83
N PHE A 263 -7.20 -1.83 -2.73
CA PHE A 263 -8.33 -2.53 -2.10
C PHE A 263 -7.97 -3.98 -1.74
N ALA A 264 -8.73 -4.57 -0.83
CA ALA A 264 -8.67 -5.97 -0.43
C ALA A 264 -10.01 -6.66 -0.71
N ILE A 265 -9.98 -7.90 -1.20
CA ILE A 265 -11.17 -8.69 -1.50
C ILE A 265 -10.87 -10.19 -1.33
N SER A 266 -11.88 -10.98 -0.95
CA SER A 266 -11.79 -12.44 -1.01
C SER A 266 -11.49 -12.90 -2.44
N ALA A 267 -10.58 -13.88 -2.59
CA ALA A 267 -10.21 -14.51 -3.86
C ALA A 267 -11.35 -15.37 -4.44
#